data_AF-A0AA96XLR3-F1
#
_entry.id   AF-A0AA96XLR3-F1
#
_cell.length_a   1.000
_cell.length_b   1.000
_cell.length_c   1.000
_cell.angle_alpha   90.00
_cell.angle_beta   90.00
_cell.angle_gamma   90.00
#
_symmetry.space_group_name_H-M   'P 1'
#
loop_
_entity.id
_entity.type
_entity.pdbx_description
1 polymer ?
#
loop_
_entity_poly.entity_id
_entity_poly.type
_entity_poly.pdbx_seq_one_letter_code
_entity_poly.pdbx_strand_id
1 'polypeptide(L)'
;MLAQLEALLERFEHTPRRRSSIEAAPALTLAYVRFVFAVGLARLGQADRARTLASAAAEAVDAKEAIHGFLSRAYGARVAQALEGQPPETPLPSDIAAELNALGTFQRYKVDRLRQASALLEPSERLDPARAFGRGARDLRGEEFAALRDLKDPAQVAAQVEALTGRATDATLPAEERQRLIGGLLDTLPRVAPARALPLLNRLVSSMEALPGEAQAVMLGDALTLAALFGRADHAMTLAARLRKVLTALAPTSPAWGQGILGVSLRGLRRVGLSREAAELVDAAQERLTGPKTPLTARLGVAAGLAMQGRTAEAVDVFDAAFESLGAAKGGLPERLALMRSLASALAHAPVELALPGLARISEGLPIITDSYNTNSHFCLSVVELADALVQGHVEVAQGTGARARSWLDEDEFLVRRRIHRELEERT
;
A
#
# COMPACT_ATOMS: atom_id res chain seq x y z
N MET A 1 6.77 8.08 20.11
CA MET A 1 6.86 7.19 18.92
C MET A 1 8.26 6.64 18.69
N LEU A 2 9.31 7.47 18.61
CA LEU A 2 10.69 7.01 18.37
C LEU A 2 11.11 5.82 19.26
N ALA A 3 10.93 5.91 20.58
CA ALA A 3 11.28 4.83 21.51
C ALA A 3 10.56 3.49 21.21
N GLN A 4 9.32 3.53 20.70
CA GLN A 4 8.57 2.32 20.33
C GLN A 4 9.15 1.66 19.08
N LEU A 5 9.55 2.45 18.08
CA LEU A 5 10.24 1.94 16.90
C LEU A 5 11.64 1.41 17.23
N GLU A 6 12.41 2.07 18.11
CA GLU A 6 13.71 1.55 18.53
C GLU A 6 13.57 0.22 19.28
N ALA A 7 12.61 0.11 20.22
CA ALA A 7 12.34 -1.14 20.92
C ALA A 7 11.88 -2.26 19.96
N LEU A 8 11.10 -1.92 18.93
CA LEU A 8 10.72 -2.88 17.90
C LEU A 8 11.92 -3.30 17.04
N LEU A 9 12.79 -2.36 16.64
CA LEU A 9 14.01 -2.66 15.91
C LEU A 9 14.93 -3.60 16.72
N GLU A 10 15.13 -3.29 18.00
CA GLU A 10 15.90 -4.12 18.93
C GLU A 10 15.32 -5.54 19.00
N ARG A 11 14.00 -5.68 19.01
CA ARG A 11 13.32 -6.99 18.95
C ARG A 11 13.66 -7.73 17.65
N PHE A 12 13.66 -7.07 16.50
CA PHE A 12 14.07 -7.69 15.24
C PHE A 12 15.56 -8.10 15.23
N GLU A 13 16.42 -7.34 15.89
CA GLU A 13 17.85 -7.60 15.97
C GLU A 13 18.21 -8.77 16.90
N HIS A 14 17.50 -8.91 18.01
CA HIS A 14 17.91 -9.82 19.10
C HIS A 14 17.01 -11.04 19.29
N THR A 15 15.82 -11.09 18.67
CA THR A 15 14.93 -12.24 18.81
C THR A 15 15.48 -13.47 18.07
N PRO A 16 15.76 -14.58 18.76
CA PRO A 16 16.14 -15.82 18.09
C PRO A 16 14.95 -16.37 17.30
N ARG A 17 15.17 -16.70 16.02
CA ARG A 17 14.14 -17.27 15.13
C ARG A 17 14.40 -18.73 14.81
N ARG A 18 13.33 -19.52 14.71
CA ARG A 18 13.36 -20.84 14.08
C ARG A 18 13.38 -20.69 12.57
N ARG A 19 14.58 -20.67 12.00
CA ARG A 19 14.81 -20.43 10.57
C ARG A 19 14.72 -21.70 9.74
N SER A 20 14.32 -21.54 8.48
CA SER A 20 14.51 -22.56 7.45
C SER A 20 15.99 -22.78 7.16
N SER A 21 16.37 -24.00 6.79
CA SER A 21 17.76 -24.37 6.47
C SER A 21 18.28 -23.68 5.20
N ILE A 22 17.37 -23.19 4.35
CA ILE A 22 17.70 -22.51 3.09
C ILE A 22 17.71 -20.98 3.22
N GLU A 23 17.44 -20.44 4.40
CA GLU A 23 17.51 -19.00 4.67
C GLU A 23 18.98 -18.54 4.63
N ALA A 24 19.25 -17.45 3.92
CA ALA A 24 20.56 -16.81 3.87
C ALA A 24 21.02 -16.32 5.25
N ALA A 25 22.24 -15.80 5.30
CA ALA A 25 22.80 -15.23 6.52
C ALA A 25 21.82 -14.21 7.13
N PRO A 26 21.48 -14.32 8.43
CA PRO A 26 20.46 -13.47 9.05
C PRO A 26 20.77 -11.97 8.97
N ALA A 27 22.06 -11.60 8.84
CA ALA A 27 22.49 -10.23 8.61
C ALA A 27 21.90 -9.61 7.32
N LEU A 28 21.69 -10.40 6.26
CA LEU A 28 21.11 -9.91 5.02
C LEU A 28 19.62 -9.58 5.19
N THR A 29 18.85 -10.49 5.80
CA THR A 29 17.44 -10.21 6.17
C THR A 29 17.34 -8.97 7.06
N LEU A 30 18.24 -8.85 8.04
CA LEU A 30 18.26 -7.71 8.95
C LEU A 30 18.58 -6.38 8.24
N ALA A 31 19.42 -6.38 7.21
CA ALA A 31 19.66 -5.18 6.40
C ALA A 31 18.37 -4.64 5.77
N TYR A 32 17.52 -5.51 5.22
CA TYR A 32 16.22 -5.11 4.69
C TYR A 32 15.24 -4.63 5.76
N VAL A 33 15.24 -5.26 6.94
CA VAL A 33 14.49 -4.75 8.10
C VAL A 33 14.96 -3.33 8.43
N ARG A 34 16.27 -3.08 8.51
CA ARG A 34 16.82 -1.74 8.78
C ARG A 34 16.41 -0.71 7.73
N PHE A 35 16.36 -1.07 6.45
CA PHE A 35 15.80 -0.19 5.41
C PHE A 35 14.33 0.18 5.66
N VAL A 36 13.49 -0.80 6.01
CA VAL A 36 12.08 -0.56 6.35
C VAL A 36 11.96 0.44 7.52
N PHE A 37 12.72 0.23 8.58
CA PHE A 37 12.76 1.14 9.73
C PHE A 37 13.28 2.53 9.36
N ALA A 38 14.29 2.63 8.49
CA ALA A 38 14.82 3.91 8.03
C ALA A 38 13.74 4.73 7.32
N VAL A 39 12.93 4.10 6.47
CA VAL A 39 11.80 4.79 5.81
C VAL A 39 10.74 5.24 6.83
N GLY A 40 10.41 4.38 7.80
CA GLY A 40 9.46 4.72 8.87
C GLY A 40 9.93 5.90 9.72
N LEU A 41 11.20 5.90 10.11
CA LEU A 41 11.84 6.98 10.86
C LEU A 41 11.88 8.29 10.06
N ALA A 42 12.19 8.22 8.77
CA ALA A 42 12.14 9.38 7.88
C ALA A 42 10.74 10.02 7.83
N ARG A 43 9.68 9.19 7.71
CA ARG A 43 8.27 9.67 7.73
C ARG A 43 7.84 10.29 9.06
N LEU A 44 8.58 10.05 10.13
CA LEU A 44 8.38 10.63 11.46
C LEU A 44 9.33 11.80 11.75
N GLY A 45 10.04 12.30 10.73
CA GLY A 45 10.97 13.43 10.86
C GLY A 45 12.28 13.09 11.57
N GLN A 46 12.60 11.82 11.77
CA GLN A 46 13.82 11.37 12.45
C GLN A 46 14.98 11.25 11.45
N ALA A 47 15.38 12.39 10.88
CA ALA A 47 16.24 12.45 9.70
C ALA A 47 17.61 11.80 9.88
N ASP A 48 18.33 12.15 10.95
CA ASP A 48 19.68 11.62 11.20
C ASP A 48 19.64 10.11 11.41
N ARG A 49 18.72 9.64 12.26
CA ARG A 49 18.56 8.21 12.54
C ARG A 49 18.18 7.41 11.29
N ALA A 50 17.28 7.93 10.46
CA ALA A 50 16.90 7.31 9.20
C ALA A 50 18.11 7.17 8.25
N ARG A 51 18.92 8.23 8.09
CA ARG A 51 20.13 8.21 7.25
C ARG A 51 21.17 7.23 7.78
N THR A 52 21.45 7.24 9.09
CA THR A 52 22.39 6.30 9.72
C THR A 52 21.96 4.86 9.49
N LEU A 53 20.67 4.56 9.69
CA LEU A 53 20.16 3.20 9.56
C LEU A 53 20.17 2.71 8.10
N ALA A 54 19.83 3.59 7.15
CA ALA A 54 19.91 3.30 5.72
C ALA A 54 21.36 3.07 5.25
N SER A 55 22.32 3.87 5.74
CA SER A 55 23.75 3.67 5.41
C SER A 55 24.25 2.32 5.92
N ALA A 56 23.98 2.01 7.19
CA ALA A 56 24.37 0.74 7.79
C ALA A 56 23.72 -0.48 7.08
N ALA A 57 22.48 -0.34 6.62
CA ALA A 57 21.81 -1.36 5.82
C ALA A 57 22.46 -1.55 4.44
N ALA A 58 22.83 -0.46 3.77
CA ALA A 58 23.50 -0.51 2.47
C ALA A 58 24.91 -1.13 2.56
N GLU A 59 25.66 -0.83 3.61
CA GLU A 59 26.99 -1.42 3.86
C GLU A 59 26.94 -2.91 4.19
N ALA A 60 25.81 -3.40 4.72
CA ALA A 60 25.63 -4.80 5.09
C ALA A 60 25.31 -5.74 3.90
N VAL A 61 25.07 -5.21 2.70
CA VAL A 61 24.74 -5.97 1.50
C VAL A 61 25.76 -5.69 0.38
N ASP A 62 25.99 -6.67 -0.50
CA ASP A 62 26.88 -6.46 -1.64
C ASP A 62 26.17 -5.67 -2.74
N ALA A 63 26.47 -4.37 -2.84
CA ALA A 63 25.89 -3.49 -3.85
C ALA A 63 26.24 -3.88 -5.30
N LYS A 64 27.25 -4.73 -5.52
CA LYS A 64 27.60 -5.25 -6.86
C LYS A 64 26.73 -6.42 -7.28
N GLU A 65 26.10 -7.11 -6.33
CA GLU A 65 25.12 -8.16 -6.60
C GLU A 65 23.80 -7.51 -7.04
N ALA A 66 23.24 -7.95 -8.16
CA ALA A 66 22.18 -7.20 -8.85
C ALA A 66 20.90 -7.00 -8.01
N ILE A 67 20.52 -7.96 -7.16
CA ILE A 67 19.31 -7.86 -6.33
C ILE A 67 19.57 -6.89 -5.17
N HIS A 68 20.68 -7.05 -4.47
CA HIS A 68 21.07 -6.16 -3.37
C HIS A 68 21.35 -4.73 -3.85
N GLY A 69 22.04 -4.57 -4.97
CA GLY A 69 22.34 -3.28 -5.59
C GLY A 69 21.08 -2.51 -5.98
N PHE A 70 20.12 -3.18 -6.63
CA PHE A 70 18.83 -2.56 -6.97
C PHE A 70 18.02 -2.19 -5.70
N LEU A 71 17.81 -3.16 -4.80
CA LEU A 71 16.93 -2.95 -3.65
C LEU A 71 17.48 -1.92 -2.66
N SER A 72 18.80 -1.90 -2.42
CA SER A 72 19.43 -0.89 -1.55
C SER A 72 19.21 0.53 -2.08
N ARG A 73 19.32 0.73 -3.40
CA ARG A 73 19.01 2.01 -4.05
C ARG A 73 17.54 2.36 -3.99
N ALA A 74 16.66 1.41 -4.26
CA ALA A 74 15.21 1.64 -4.19
C ALA A 74 14.79 2.07 -2.77
N TYR A 75 15.26 1.38 -1.73
CA TYR A 75 15.02 1.79 -0.35
C TYR A 75 15.69 3.13 0.00
N GLY A 76 16.92 3.38 -0.46
CA GLY A 76 17.59 4.67 -0.29
C GLY A 76 16.78 5.84 -0.87
N ALA A 77 16.22 5.65 -2.07
CA ALA A 77 15.31 6.62 -2.69
C ALA A 77 14.02 6.81 -1.87
N ARG A 78 13.45 5.74 -1.32
CA ARG A 78 12.27 5.84 -0.43
C ARG A 78 12.57 6.59 0.86
N VAL A 79 13.75 6.42 1.45
CA VAL A 79 14.20 7.23 2.58
C VAL A 79 14.30 8.70 2.19
N ALA A 80 14.96 9.01 1.06
CA ALA A 80 15.10 10.39 0.59
C ALA A 80 13.73 11.06 0.35
N GLN A 81 12.84 10.39 -0.38
CA GLN A 81 11.47 10.87 -0.63
C GLN A 81 10.69 11.11 0.67
N ALA A 82 10.79 10.19 1.64
CA ALA A 82 10.15 10.35 2.93
C ALA A 82 10.69 11.55 3.73
N LEU A 83 12.01 11.80 3.67
CA LEU A 83 12.64 12.97 4.31
C LEU A 83 12.22 14.29 3.67
N GLU A 84 11.94 14.27 2.36
CA GLU A 84 11.39 15.41 1.62
C GLU A 84 9.87 15.58 1.83
N GLY A 85 9.23 14.70 2.62
CA GLY A 85 7.79 14.75 2.85
C GLY A 85 6.94 14.34 1.63
N GLN A 86 7.54 13.68 0.65
CA GLN A 86 6.84 13.21 -0.55
C GLN A 86 5.81 12.12 -0.18
N PRO A 87 4.66 12.06 -0.88
CA PRO A 87 3.70 10.97 -0.72
C PRO A 87 4.33 9.59 -0.98
N PRO A 88 3.91 8.51 -0.29
CA PRO A 88 4.37 7.15 -0.59
C PRO A 88 4.12 6.71 -2.04
N GLU A 89 3.09 7.26 -2.68
CA GLU A 89 2.72 6.99 -4.07
C GLU A 89 3.65 7.67 -5.09
N THR A 90 4.56 8.54 -4.65
CA THR A 90 5.56 9.17 -5.52
C THR A 90 6.37 8.08 -6.23
N PRO A 91 6.50 8.11 -7.56
CA PRO A 91 7.26 7.11 -8.30
C PRO A 91 8.74 7.08 -7.86
N LEU A 92 9.39 5.92 -8.01
CA LEU A 92 10.84 5.85 -7.88
C LEU A 92 11.52 6.70 -8.98
N PRO A 93 12.73 7.24 -8.73
CA PRO A 93 13.53 7.91 -9.75
C PRO A 93 13.66 7.07 -11.03
N SER A 94 13.59 7.73 -12.19
CA SER A 94 13.53 7.04 -13.49
C SER A 94 14.76 6.18 -13.80
N ASP A 95 15.93 6.57 -13.28
CA ASP A 95 17.16 5.79 -13.38
C ASP A 95 17.07 4.48 -12.61
N ILE A 96 16.52 4.50 -11.38
CA ILE A 96 16.26 3.28 -10.59
C ILE A 96 15.17 2.45 -11.28
N ALA A 97 14.08 3.08 -11.73
CA ALA A 97 12.99 2.36 -12.39
C ALA A 97 13.44 1.61 -13.66
N ALA A 98 14.36 2.19 -14.45
CA ALA A 98 14.91 1.56 -15.65
C ALA A 98 15.77 0.32 -15.35
N GLU A 99 16.42 0.26 -14.18
CA GLU A 99 17.26 -0.88 -13.81
C GLU A 99 16.48 -2.18 -13.60
N LEU A 100 15.19 -2.08 -13.26
CA LEU A 100 14.32 -3.26 -13.19
C LEU A 100 14.29 -4.04 -14.50
N ASN A 101 14.39 -3.37 -15.65
CA ASN A 101 14.38 -4.01 -16.96
C ASN A 101 15.73 -4.62 -17.35
N ALA A 102 16.81 -4.20 -16.68
CA ALA A 102 18.16 -4.75 -16.87
C ALA A 102 18.41 -6.04 -16.06
N LEU A 103 17.57 -6.33 -15.07
CA LEU A 103 17.69 -7.55 -14.25
C LEU A 103 17.40 -8.81 -15.06
N GLY A 104 18.18 -9.87 -14.84
CA GLY A 104 17.87 -11.19 -15.36
C GLY A 104 16.57 -11.75 -14.76
N THR A 105 15.90 -12.65 -15.46
CA THR A 105 14.55 -13.15 -15.11
C THR A 105 14.42 -13.61 -13.64
N PHE A 106 15.40 -14.35 -13.13
CA PHE A 106 15.37 -14.84 -11.74
C PHE A 106 15.68 -13.75 -10.71
N GLN A 107 16.54 -12.80 -11.05
CA GLN A 107 16.83 -11.63 -10.21
C GLN A 107 15.59 -10.74 -10.11
N ARG A 108 14.96 -10.46 -11.26
CA ARG A 108 13.72 -9.69 -11.35
C ARG A 108 12.60 -10.34 -10.54
N TYR A 109 12.44 -11.65 -10.62
CA TYR A 109 11.46 -12.38 -9.80
C TYR A 109 11.65 -12.10 -8.30
N LYS A 110 12.88 -12.20 -7.78
CA LYS A 110 13.14 -11.97 -6.34
C LYS A 110 12.91 -10.54 -5.91
N VAL A 111 13.33 -9.58 -6.74
CA VAL A 111 13.07 -8.15 -6.53
C VAL A 111 11.58 -7.88 -6.51
N ASP A 112 10.84 -8.39 -7.50
CA ASP A 112 9.40 -8.18 -7.61
C ASP A 112 8.62 -8.88 -6.50
N ARG A 113 9.11 -10.00 -5.96
CA ARG A 113 8.55 -10.62 -4.74
C ARG A 113 8.63 -9.69 -3.54
N LEU A 114 9.75 -8.96 -3.37
CA LEU A 114 9.85 -7.97 -2.31
C LEU A 114 9.03 -6.71 -2.59
N ARG A 115 8.98 -6.23 -3.85
CA ARG A 115 8.13 -5.10 -4.26
C ARG A 115 6.63 -5.40 -4.05
N GLN A 116 6.19 -6.62 -4.35
CA GLN A 116 4.80 -7.08 -4.13
C GLN A 116 4.44 -7.12 -2.64
N ALA A 117 5.41 -7.54 -1.83
CA ALA A 117 5.28 -7.71 -0.39
C ALA A 117 5.28 -6.39 0.38
N SER A 118 6.11 -5.44 -0.07
CA SER A 118 6.38 -4.19 0.64
C SER A 118 5.45 -3.06 0.23
N ALA A 119 4.82 -2.42 1.22
CA ALA A 119 4.04 -1.20 1.03
C ALA A 119 4.92 0.06 0.90
N LEU A 120 6.24 -0.08 0.98
CA LEU A 120 7.19 1.02 0.88
C LEU A 120 7.79 1.17 -0.50
N LEU A 121 8.06 0.06 -1.20
CA LEU A 121 8.86 0.11 -2.42
C LEU A 121 8.12 0.70 -3.60
N GLU A 122 6.93 0.21 -3.95
CA GLU A 122 6.05 0.80 -4.97
C GLU A 122 4.58 0.50 -4.63
N PRO A 123 4.00 1.20 -3.62
CA PRO A 123 2.70 0.87 -3.04
C PRO A 123 1.52 0.95 -4.02
N SER A 124 1.68 1.68 -5.12
CA SER A 124 0.65 1.85 -6.13
C SER A 124 0.59 0.71 -7.13
N GLU A 125 1.64 -0.12 -7.25
CA GLU A 125 1.69 -1.16 -8.29
C GLU A 125 1.17 -2.52 -7.80
N ARG A 126 0.22 -3.10 -8.53
CA ARG A 126 -0.27 -4.45 -8.26
C ARG A 126 0.55 -5.49 -9.03
N LEU A 127 1.55 -6.06 -8.36
CA LEU A 127 2.45 -7.07 -8.95
C LEU A 127 1.94 -8.51 -8.77
N ASP A 128 2.25 -9.38 -9.74
CA ASP A 128 2.15 -10.84 -9.64
C ASP A 128 3.45 -11.51 -10.16
N PRO A 129 4.53 -11.52 -9.36
CA PRO A 129 5.85 -11.96 -9.80
C PRO A 129 5.87 -13.44 -10.24
N ALA A 130 5.03 -14.29 -9.63
CA ALA A 130 4.97 -15.72 -9.94
C ALA A 130 4.45 -15.95 -11.36
N ARG A 131 3.36 -15.29 -11.72
CA ARG A 131 2.81 -15.37 -13.08
C ARG A 131 3.72 -14.68 -14.10
N ALA A 132 4.40 -13.59 -13.72
CA ALA A 132 5.38 -12.90 -14.58
C ALA A 132 6.52 -13.84 -14.98
N PHE A 133 7.11 -14.47 -13.97
CA PHE A 133 8.19 -15.42 -14.11
C PHE A 133 7.79 -16.63 -14.94
N GLY A 134 6.63 -17.23 -14.66
CA GLY A 134 6.12 -18.39 -15.41
C GLY A 134 5.85 -18.10 -16.89
N ARG A 135 5.61 -16.83 -17.27
CA ARG A 135 5.43 -16.39 -18.65
C ARG A 135 6.69 -15.87 -19.32
N GLY A 136 7.80 -15.75 -18.58
CA GLY A 136 9.01 -15.09 -19.07
C GLY A 136 8.81 -13.60 -19.44
N ALA A 137 7.78 -12.96 -18.89
CA ALA A 137 7.44 -11.58 -19.21
C ALA A 137 8.23 -10.60 -18.32
N ARG A 138 8.66 -9.47 -18.89
CA ARG A 138 9.33 -8.39 -18.13
C ARG A 138 8.35 -7.59 -17.27
N ASP A 139 7.10 -7.51 -17.73
CA ASP A 139 5.98 -6.93 -17.01
C ASP A 139 4.72 -7.71 -17.36
N LEU A 140 3.99 -8.20 -16.35
CA LEU A 140 2.74 -8.92 -16.60
C LEU A 140 1.67 -8.10 -17.25
N ARG A 141 1.75 -6.78 -17.05
CA ARG A 141 0.85 -5.85 -17.66
C ARG A 141 1.17 -5.69 -19.12
N GLY A 142 2.26 -6.24 -19.67
CA GLY A 142 2.61 -6.20 -21.10
C GLY A 142 3.94 -5.47 -21.38
N GLU A 143 4.57 -5.79 -22.50
CA GLU A 143 5.84 -5.17 -22.93
C GLU A 143 5.72 -3.65 -23.11
N GLU A 144 4.52 -3.14 -23.40
CA GLU A 144 4.23 -1.70 -23.44
C GLU A 144 4.50 -1.01 -22.10
N PHE A 145 4.22 -1.65 -20.97
CA PHE A 145 4.47 -1.08 -19.64
C PHE A 145 5.92 -1.28 -19.19
N ALA A 146 6.56 -2.37 -19.64
CA ALA A 146 8.01 -2.52 -19.50
C ALA A 146 8.74 -1.37 -20.21
N ALA A 147 8.39 -1.10 -21.48
CA ALA A 147 8.97 -0.03 -22.27
C ALA A 147 8.72 1.37 -21.67
N LEU A 148 7.54 1.60 -21.07
CA LEU A 148 7.25 2.84 -20.36
C LEU A 148 8.24 3.11 -19.22
N ARG A 149 8.83 2.10 -18.56
CA ARG A 149 9.83 2.30 -17.49
C ARG A 149 11.16 2.84 -17.98
N ASP A 150 11.53 2.53 -19.23
CA ASP A 150 12.79 2.97 -19.83
C ASP A 150 12.72 4.42 -20.32
N LEU A 151 11.51 4.96 -20.49
CA LEU A 151 11.30 6.34 -20.90
C LEU A 151 11.61 7.32 -19.76
N LYS A 152 12.61 8.18 -20.02
CA LYS A 152 13.01 9.27 -19.11
C LYS A 152 12.29 10.59 -19.38
N ASP A 153 11.86 10.82 -20.62
CA ASP A 153 11.17 12.05 -21.02
C ASP A 153 9.69 12.00 -20.61
N PRO A 154 9.23 12.90 -19.70
CA PRO A 154 7.83 12.96 -19.28
C PRO A 154 6.85 13.19 -20.43
N ALA A 155 7.24 13.91 -21.48
CA ALA A 155 6.38 14.15 -22.63
C ALA A 155 6.13 12.87 -23.45
N GLN A 156 7.17 12.05 -23.63
CA GLN A 156 7.06 10.75 -24.29
C GLN A 156 6.24 9.76 -23.46
N VAL A 157 6.46 9.71 -22.15
CA VAL A 157 5.64 8.90 -21.23
C VAL A 157 4.17 9.28 -21.39
N ALA A 158 3.85 10.57 -21.32
CA ALA A 158 2.47 11.04 -21.42
C ALA A 158 1.82 10.70 -22.77
N ALA A 159 2.57 10.83 -23.89
CA ALA A 159 2.07 10.46 -25.22
C ALA A 159 1.77 8.95 -25.33
N GLN A 160 2.65 8.10 -24.79
CA GLN A 160 2.45 6.65 -24.81
C GLN A 160 1.29 6.21 -23.90
N VAL A 161 1.16 6.81 -22.71
CA VAL A 161 0.02 6.57 -21.81
C VAL A 161 -1.30 6.98 -22.47
N GLU A 162 -1.32 8.09 -23.21
CA GLU A 162 -2.50 8.54 -23.96
C GLU A 162 -2.88 7.56 -25.08
N ALA A 163 -1.90 7.05 -25.84
CA ALA A 163 -2.12 6.03 -26.88
C ALA A 163 -2.65 4.72 -26.29
N LEU A 164 -2.07 4.26 -25.18
CA LEU A 164 -2.52 3.07 -24.45
C LEU A 164 -3.93 3.26 -23.87
N THR A 165 -4.27 4.46 -23.39
CA THR A 165 -5.63 4.79 -22.95
C THR A 165 -6.61 4.68 -24.12
N GLY A 166 -6.23 5.16 -25.31
CA GLY A 166 -6.99 4.96 -26.54
C GLY A 166 -7.36 3.49 -26.77
N ARG A 167 -6.35 2.62 -26.76
CA ARG A 167 -6.51 1.16 -26.90
C ARG A 167 -7.40 0.57 -25.81
N ALA A 168 -7.17 0.91 -24.54
CA ALA A 168 -7.92 0.40 -23.41
C ALA A 168 -9.42 0.77 -23.46
N THR A 169 -9.73 1.91 -24.08
CA THR A 169 -11.11 2.43 -24.20
C THR A 169 -11.83 1.95 -25.45
N ASP A 170 -11.16 1.21 -26.35
CA ASP A 170 -11.77 0.67 -27.56
C ASP A 170 -12.86 -0.35 -27.20
N ALA A 171 -14.09 -0.17 -27.68
CA ALA A 171 -15.22 -1.04 -27.36
C ALA A 171 -15.04 -2.48 -27.87
N THR A 172 -14.22 -2.70 -28.90
CA THR A 172 -13.95 -4.03 -29.49
C THR A 172 -12.92 -4.84 -28.71
N LEU A 173 -12.21 -4.21 -27.77
CA LEU A 173 -11.18 -4.87 -26.99
C LEU A 173 -11.78 -5.94 -26.05
N PRO A 174 -11.24 -7.17 -26.03
CA PRO A 174 -11.67 -8.22 -25.11
C PRO A 174 -11.60 -7.78 -23.64
N ALA A 175 -12.52 -8.25 -22.81
CA ALA A 175 -12.63 -7.82 -21.41
C ALA A 175 -11.36 -8.08 -20.57
N GLU A 176 -10.70 -9.23 -20.74
CA GLU A 176 -9.46 -9.54 -20.02
C GLU A 176 -8.31 -8.61 -20.41
N GLU A 177 -8.19 -8.31 -21.70
CA GLU A 177 -7.17 -7.40 -22.23
C GLU A 177 -7.44 -5.96 -21.80
N ARG A 178 -8.71 -5.54 -21.80
CA ARG A 178 -9.16 -4.26 -21.25
C ARG A 178 -8.79 -4.14 -19.77
N GLN A 179 -9.08 -5.18 -18.98
CA GLN A 179 -8.72 -5.23 -17.57
C GLN A 179 -7.19 -5.08 -17.38
N ARG A 180 -6.39 -5.81 -18.14
CA ARG A 180 -4.92 -5.71 -18.10
C ARG A 180 -4.44 -4.28 -18.38
N LEU A 181 -4.92 -3.67 -19.46
CA LEU A 181 -4.51 -2.32 -19.86
C LEU A 181 -4.96 -1.26 -18.86
N ILE A 182 -6.22 -1.31 -18.38
CA ILE A 182 -6.72 -0.35 -17.39
C ILE A 182 -5.89 -0.45 -16.10
N GLY A 183 -5.64 -1.67 -15.60
CA GLY A 183 -4.82 -1.87 -14.41
C GLY A 183 -3.43 -1.26 -14.55
N GLY A 184 -2.72 -1.54 -15.64
CA GLY A 184 -1.38 -0.96 -15.85
C GLY A 184 -1.37 0.54 -16.10
N LEU A 185 -2.44 1.09 -16.68
CA LEU A 185 -2.58 2.54 -16.83
C LEU A 185 -2.77 3.23 -15.48
N LEU A 186 -3.61 2.69 -14.58
CA LEU A 186 -3.79 3.23 -13.24
C LEU A 186 -2.46 3.30 -12.47
N ASP A 187 -1.65 2.24 -12.55
CA ASP A 187 -0.32 2.21 -11.93
C ASP A 187 0.65 3.26 -12.54
N THR A 188 0.47 3.61 -13.82
CA THR A 188 1.39 4.49 -14.56
C THR A 188 0.97 5.96 -14.48
N LEU A 189 -0.32 6.27 -14.28
CA LEU A 189 -0.85 7.63 -14.25
C LEU A 189 -0.11 8.58 -13.26
N PRO A 190 0.39 8.15 -12.09
CA PRO A 190 1.19 9.00 -11.21
C PRO A 190 2.46 9.57 -11.86
N ARG A 191 2.96 8.97 -12.95
CA ARG A 191 4.12 9.46 -13.71
C ARG A 191 3.78 10.58 -14.71
N VAL A 192 2.49 10.89 -14.88
CA VAL A 192 1.99 11.91 -15.80
C VAL A 192 1.48 13.10 -15.00
N ALA A 193 1.76 14.32 -15.47
CA ALA A 193 1.29 15.54 -14.82
C ALA A 193 -0.25 15.52 -14.64
N PRO A 194 -0.80 15.94 -13.47
CA PRO A 194 -2.22 15.81 -13.16
C PRO A 194 -3.16 16.40 -14.22
N ALA A 195 -2.79 17.53 -14.84
CA ALA A 195 -3.57 18.18 -15.89
C ALA A 195 -3.79 17.28 -17.13
N ARG A 196 -2.84 16.38 -17.42
CA ARG A 196 -2.98 15.37 -18.49
C ARG A 196 -3.52 14.04 -17.98
N ALA A 197 -3.22 13.66 -16.74
CA ALA A 197 -3.67 12.40 -16.16
C ALA A 197 -5.18 12.36 -15.90
N LEU A 198 -5.80 13.46 -15.46
CA LEU A 198 -7.22 13.49 -15.08
C LEU A 198 -8.18 13.19 -16.24
N PRO A 199 -8.05 13.79 -17.44
CA PRO A 199 -8.89 13.41 -18.58
C PRO A 199 -8.75 11.93 -18.95
N LEU A 200 -7.55 11.36 -18.83
CA LEU A 200 -7.29 9.95 -19.11
C LEU A 200 -7.95 9.05 -18.07
N LEU A 201 -7.83 9.40 -16.78
CA LEU A 201 -8.50 8.70 -15.68
C LEU A 201 -10.02 8.63 -15.91
N ASN A 202 -10.65 9.75 -16.29
CA ASN A 202 -12.09 9.80 -16.56
C ASN A 202 -12.51 8.86 -17.69
N ARG A 203 -11.71 8.77 -18.77
CA ARG A 203 -11.95 7.83 -19.86
C ARG A 203 -11.83 6.38 -19.39
N LEU A 204 -10.82 6.06 -18.59
CA LEU A 204 -10.63 4.70 -18.04
C LEU A 204 -11.78 4.30 -17.14
N VAL A 205 -12.23 5.18 -16.26
CA VAL A 205 -13.35 4.94 -15.32
C VAL A 205 -14.64 4.59 -16.07
N SER A 206 -14.95 5.30 -17.16
CA SER A 206 -16.10 4.97 -18.00
C SER A 206 -15.99 3.57 -18.63
N SER A 207 -14.78 3.15 -19.02
CA SER A 207 -14.55 1.81 -19.56
C SER A 207 -14.56 0.69 -18.53
N MET A 208 -14.51 0.99 -17.22
CA MET A 208 -14.58 -0.02 -16.16
C MET A 208 -15.99 -0.63 -15.99
N GLU A 209 -17.04 0.02 -16.50
CA GLU A 209 -18.43 -0.45 -16.35
C GLU A 209 -18.68 -1.82 -17.01
N ALA A 210 -17.87 -2.17 -18.02
CA ALA A 210 -17.94 -3.46 -18.71
C ALA A 210 -17.15 -4.58 -18.02
N LEU A 211 -16.46 -4.30 -16.91
CA LEU A 211 -15.63 -5.28 -16.22
C LEU A 211 -16.45 -6.12 -15.23
N PRO A 212 -16.01 -7.36 -14.93
CA PRO A 212 -16.61 -8.16 -13.85
C PRO A 212 -16.55 -7.43 -12.51
N GLY A 213 -17.56 -7.62 -11.65
CA GLY A 213 -17.71 -6.85 -10.40
C GLY A 213 -16.47 -6.87 -9.48
N GLU A 214 -15.74 -7.99 -9.42
CA GLU A 214 -14.49 -8.08 -8.64
C GLU A 214 -13.39 -7.16 -9.19
N ALA A 215 -13.14 -7.22 -10.49
CA ALA A 215 -12.15 -6.39 -11.17
C ALA A 215 -12.55 -4.91 -11.13
N GLN A 216 -13.85 -4.63 -11.33
CA GLN A 216 -14.41 -3.30 -11.27
C GLN A 216 -14.22 -2.68 -9.87
N ALA A 217 -14.48 -3.43 -8.79
CA ALA A 217 -14.31 -2.95 -7.42
C ALA A 217 -12.86 -2.57 -7.12
N VAL A 218 -11.90 -3.42 -7.51
CA VAL A 218 -10.47 -3.16 -7.32
C VAL A 218 -10.06 -1.88 -8.08
N MET A 219 -10.38 -1.79 -9.37
CA MET A 219 -9.97 -0.67 -10.20
C MET A 219 -10.64 0.65 -9.82
N LEU A 220 -11.89 0.61 -9.35
CA LEU A 220 -12.56 1.81 -8.81
C LEU A 220 -11.88 2.30 -7.53
N GLY A 221 -11.43 1.39 -6.65
CA GLY A 221 -10.64 1.77 -5.47
C GLY A 221 -9.29 2.39 -5.82
N ASP A 222 -8.60 1.85 -6.82
CA ASP A 222 -7.34 2.40 -7.32
C ASP A 222 -7.56 3.77 -8.00
N ALA A 223 -8.59 3.90 -8.84
CA ALA A 223 -8.97 5.17 -9.47
C ALA A 223 -9.36 6.24 -8.44
N LEU A 224 -10.08 5.87 -7.37
CA LEU A 224 -10.41 6.77 -6.27
C LEU A 224 -9.13 7.28 -5.59
N THR A 225 -8.19 6.37 -5.32
CA THR A 225 -6.90 6.71 -4.71
C THR A 225 -6.12 7.71 -5.58
N LEU A 226 -6.13 7.54 -6.90
CA LEU A 226 -5.51 8.49 -7.84
C LEU A 226 -6.23 9.84 -7.87
N ALA A 227 -7.56 9.85 -7.91
CA ALA A 227 -8.33 11.09 -7.85
C ALA A 227 -8.02 11.89 -6.58
N ALA A 228 -7.90 11.20 -5.43
CA ALA A 228 -7.50 11.79 -4.17
C ALA A 228 -6.04 12.28 -4.17
N LEU A 229 -5.12 11.51 -4.78
CA LEU A 229 -3.72 11.92 -4.95
C LEU A 229 -3.60 13.21 -5.79
N PHE A 230 -4.45 13.37 -6.81
CA PHE A 230 -4.52 14.59 -7.63
C PHE A 230 -5.32 15.73 -6.98
N GLY A 231 -5.78 15.57 -5.74
CA GLY A 231 -6.54 16.60 -5.02
C GLY A 231 -7.96 16.85 -5.56
N ARG A 232 -8.54 15.90 -6.31
CA ARG A 232 -9.87 16.03 -6.92
C ARG A 232 -10.96 15.39 -6.07
N ALA A 233 -11.42 16.12 -5.06
CA ALA A 233 -12.50 15.69 -4.16
C ALA A 233 -13.81 15.36 -4.90
N ASP A 234 -14.16 16.16 -5.91
CA ASP A 234 -15.32 15.95 -6.78
C ASP A 234 -15.29 14.59 -7.50
N HIS A 235 -14.13 14.22 -8.02
CA HIS A 235 -13.91 12.94 -8.69
C HIS A 235 -13.91 11.78 -7.69
N ALA A 236 -13.22 11.95 -6.55
CA ALA A 236 -13.17 10.95 -5.49
C ALA A 236 -14.57 10.62 -4.92
N MET A 237 -15.41 11.63 -4.71
CA MET A 237 -16.81 11.47 -4.27
C MET A 237 -17.63 10.66 -5.28
N THR A 238 -17.52 10.99 -6.57
CA THR A 238 -18.20 10.26 -7.65
C THR A 238 -17.75 8.80 -7.71
N LEU A 239 -16.45 8.56 -7.58
CA LEU A 239 -15.86 7.21 -7.57
C LEU A 239 -16.27 6.41 -6.33
N ALA A 240 -16.38 7.05 -5.17
CA ALA A 240 -16.87 6.41 -3.94
C ALA A 240 -18.32 5.92 -4.10
N ALA A 241 -19.20 6.74 -4.69
CA ALA A 241 -20.57 6.35 -4.95
C ALA A 241 -20.67 5.14 -5.91
N ARG A 242 -19.86 5.14 -6.97
CA ARG A 242 -19.75 3.99 -7.91
C ARG A 242 -19.20 2.75 -7.21
N LEU A 243 -18.12 2.90 -6.45
CA LEU A 243 -17.51 1.79 -5.70
C LEU A 243 -18.50 1.19 -4.71
N ARG A 244 -19.23 2.00 -3.96
CA ARG A 244 -20.27 1.53 -3.03
C ARG A 244 -21.29 0.64 -3.73
N LYS A 245 -21.79 1.06 -4.89
CA LYS A 245 -22.73 0.26 -5.70
C LYS A 245 -22.15 -1.12 -6.03
N VAL A 246 -20.89 -1.17 -6.47
CA VAL A 246 -20.22 -2.45 -6.79
C VAL A 246 -20.01 -3.30 -5.54
N LEU A 247 -19.58 -2.72 -4.42
CA LEU A 247 -19.38 -3.44 -3.16
C LEU A 247 -20.68 -4.04 -2.62
N THR A 248 -21.81 -3.33 -2.72
CA THR A 248 -23.12 -3.88 -2.31
C THR A 248 -23.53 -5.09 -3.15
N ALA A 249 -23.14 -5.14 -4.43
CA ALA A 249 -23.41 -6.28 -5.30
C ALA A 249 -22.44 -7.45 -5.10
N LEU A 250 -21.29 -7.23 -4.46
CA LEU A 250 -20.22 -8.23 -4.34
C LEU A 250 -20.59 -9.34 -3.35
N ALA A 251 -20.29 -10.60 -3.69
CA ALA A 251 -20.49 -11.72 -2.79
C ALA A 251 -19.58 -11.61 -1.55
N PRO A 252 -20.05 -11.97 -0.33
CA PRO A 252 -19.22 -11.96 0.88
C PRO A 252 -17.97 -12.87 0.80
N THR A 253 -18.03 -13.90 -0.05
CA THR A 253 -16.92 -14.85 -0.30
C THR A 253 -15.97 -14.40 -1.41
N SER A 254 -16.21 -13.23 -2.03
CA SER A 254 -15.36 -12.75 -3.12
C SER A 254 -13.93 -12.51 -2.62
N PRO A 255 -12.90 -12.97 -3.35
CA PRO A 255 -11.51 -12.66 -3.03
C PRO A 255 -11.20 -11.17 -3.10
N ALA A 256 -12.01 -10.35 -3.77
CA ALA A 256 -11.80 -8.91 -3.88
C ALA A 256 -11.81 -8.20 -2.51
N TRP A 257 -12.55 -8.71 -1.52
CA TRP A 257 -12.53 -8.18 -0.15
C TRP A 257 -11.14 -8.26 0.50
N GLY A 258 -10.34 -9.26 0.13
CA GLY A 258 -8.97 -9.43 0.60
C GLY A 258 -7.93 -8.55 -0.12
N GLN A 259 -8.31 -7.81 -1.17
CA GLN A 259 -7.39 -7.01 -1.99
C GLN A 259 -7.14 -5.59 -1.45
N GLY A 260 -7.55 -5.34 -0.19
CA GLY A 260 -7.29 -4.07 0.50
C GLY A 260 -8.12 -2.87 -0.01
N ILE A 261 -9.19 -3.12 -0.79
CA ILE A 261 -10.01 -2.10 -1.45
C ILE A 261 -10.46 -1.00 -0.46
N LEU A 262 -10.97 -1.40 0.72
CA LEU A 262 -11.41 -0.44 1.74
C LEU A 262 -10.25 0.39 2.26
N GLY A 263 -9.13 -0.24 2.66
CA GLY A 263 -8.00 0.47 3.25
C GLY A 263 -7.41 1.54 2.32
N VAL A 264 -7.24 1.23 1.04
CA VAL A 264 -6.73 2.22 0.05
C VAL A 264 -7.76 3.34 -0.20
N SER A 265 -9.04 2.98 -0.37
CA SER A 265 -10.10 3.93 -0.68
C SER A 265 -10.33 4.92 0.47
N LEU A 266 -10.36 4.44 1.71
CA LEU A 266 -10.59 5.26 2.89
C LEU A 266 -9.46 6.25 3.14
N ARG A 267 -8.20 5.85 2.90
CA ARG A 267 -7.05 6.77 2.95
C ARG A 267 -7.18 7.87 1.89
N GLY A 268 -7.60 7.51 0.67
CA GLY A 268 -7.89 8.46 -0.39
C GLY A 268 -8.98 9.46 0.00
N LEU A 269 -10.13 8.98 0.50
CA LEU A 269 -11.23 9.86 0.94
C LEU A 269 -10.83 10.79 2.08
N ARG A 270 -10.09 10.28 3.06
CA ARG A 270 -9.55 11.10 4.16
C ARG A 270 -8.63 12.21 3.65
N ARG A 271 -7.77 11.93 2.66
CA ARG A 271 -6.85 12.91 2.05
C ARG A 271 -7.59 14.13 1.46
N VAL A 272 -8.82 13.95 1.00
CA VAL A 272 -9.65 15.00 0.39
C VAL A 272 -10.85 15.41 1.25
N GLY A 273 -10.90 15.02 2.53
CA GLY A 273 -11.93 15.45 3.49
C GLY A 273 -13.31 14.81 3.32
N LEU A 274 -13.43 13.68 2.63
CA LEU A 274 -14.71 13.01 2.34
C LEU A 274 -15.08 11.97 3.40
N SER A 275 -15.24 12.41 4.65
CA SER A 275 -15.52 11.53 5.80
C SER A 275 -16.87 10.84 5.72
N ARG A 276 -17.89 11.48 5.13
CA ARG A 276 -19.23 10.89 4.97
C ARG A 276 -19.21 9.74 3.99
N GLU A 277 -18.59 9.93 2.83
CA GLU A 277 -18.45 8.91 1.79
C GLU A 277 -17.63 7.73 2.30
N ALA A 278 -16.63 7.99 3.17
CA ALA A 278 -15.88 6.95 3.85
C ALA A 278 -16.78 6.14 4.81
N ALA A 279 -17.67 6.79 5.57
CA ALA A 279 -18.69 6.15 6.40
C ALA A 279 -19.58 5.23 5.57
N GLU A 280 -20.16 5.76 4.49
CA GLU A 280 -21.07 5.01 3.62
C GLU A 280 -20.41 3.78 2.96
N LEU A 281 -19.11 3.84 2.63
CA LEU A 281 -18.38 2.68 2.12
C LEU A 281 -18.14 1.61 3.20
N VAL A 282 -17.81 2.03 4.42
CA VAL A 282 -17.60 1.11 5.55
C VAL A 282 -18.90 0.41 5.92
N ASP A 283 -20.00 1.15 6.03
CA ASP A 283 -21.31 0.58 6.36
C ASP A 283 -21.77 -0.42 5.29
N ALA A 284 -21.65 -0.05 4.01
CA ALA A 284 -21.98 -0.95 2.90
C ALA A 284 -21.14 -2.22 2.89
N ALA A 285 -19.87 -2.18 3.33
CA ALA A 285 -19.05 -3.37 3.46
C ALA A 285 -19.39 -4.17 4.72
N GLN A 286 -19.65 -3.50 5.85
CA GLN A 286 -20.02 -4.12 7.12
C GLN A 286 -21.28 -4.97 6.98
N GLU A 287 -22.32 -4.45 6.32
CA GLU A 287 -23.58 -5.17 6.07
C GLU A 287 -23.36 -6.50 5.31
N ARG A 288 -22.34 -6.56 4.46
CA ARG A 288 -22.03 -7.76 3.64
C ARG A 288 -21.11 -8.75 4.35
N LEU A 289 -20.29 -8.27 5.28
CA LEU A 289 -19.19 -9.03 5.89
C LEU A 289 -19.48 -9.49 7.32
N THR A 290 -20.74 -9.78 7.63
CA THR A 290 -21.22 -10.24 8.95
C THR A 290 -21.31 -11.77 9.09
N GLY A 291 -21.17 -12.52 8.00
CA GLY A 291 -21.38 -13.96 7.98
C GLY A 291 -20.27 -14.79 8.65
N PRO A 292 -20.58 -15.99 9.17
CA PRO A 292 -19.60 -16.86 9.84
C PRO A 292 -18.52 -17.42 8.89
N LYS A 293 -18.78 -17.40 7.58
CA LYS A 293 -17.83 -17.84 6.54
C LYS A 293 -16.95 -16.71 6.01
N THR A 294 -17.16 -15.48 6.46
CA THR A 294 -16.40 -14.33 5.99
C THR A 294 -14.96 -14.41 6.49
N PRO A 295 -13.94 -14.33 5.61
CA PRO A 295 -12.56 -14.35 6.02
C PRO A 295 -12.25 -13.24 7.03
N LEU A 296 -11.48 -13.56 8.07
CA LEU A 296 -11.15 -12.61 9.12
C LEU A 296 -10.36 -11.41 8.60
N THR A 297 -9.52 -11.60 7.58
CA THR A 297 -8.81 -10.52 6.87
C THR A 297 -9.76 -9.52 6.20
N ALA A 298 -10.89 -9.98 5.64
CA ALA A 298 -11.91 -9.10 5.07
C ALA A 298 -12.63 -8.30 6.17
N ARG A 299 -12.98 -8.95 7.28
CA ARG A 299 -13.56 -8.28 8.47
C ARG A 299 -12.61 -7.25 9.06
N LEU A 300 -11.31 -7.52 9.08
CA LEU A 300 -10.29 -6.55 9.52
C LEU A 300 -10.24 -5.32 8.61
N GLY A 301 -10.53 -5.44 7.32
CA GLY A 301 -10.69 -4.29 6.42
C GLY A 301 -11.83 -3.36 6.84
N VAL A 302 -12.96 -3.92 7.29
CA VAL A 302 -14.08 -3.14 7.86
C VAL A 302 -13.70 -2.55 9.21
N ALA A 303 -13.10 -3.35 10.10
CA ALA A 303 -12.64 -2.92 11.41
C ALA A 303 -11.65 -1.75 11.33
N ALA A 304 -10.76 -1.76 10.33
CA ALA A 304 -9.88 -0.64 10.02
C ALA A 304 -10.67 0.64 9.72
N GLY A 305 -11.70 0.54 8.87
CA GLY A 305 -12.54 1.68 8.52
C GLY A 305 -13.39 2.22 9.67
N LEU A 306 -13.95 1.33 10.50
CA LEU A 306 -14.64 1.70 11.74
C LEU A 306 -13.69 2.46 12.69
N ALA A 307 -12.46 1.94 12.87
CA ALA A 307 -11.45 2.60 13.69
C ALA A 307 -11.04 3.98 13.13
N MET A 308 -10.88 4.12 11.81
CA MET A 308 -10.62 5.41 11.16
C MET A 308 -11.71 6.46 11.44
N GLN A 309 -12.96 6.02 11.61
CA GLN A 309 -14.13 6.87 11.91
C GLN A 309 -14.35 7.12 13.40
N GLY A 310 -13.46 6.62 14.27
CA GLY A 310 -13.63 6.71 15.73
C GLY A 310 -14.64 5.71 16.30
N ARG A 311 -15.21 4.81 15.48
CA ARG A 311 -16.14 3.74 15.88
C ARG A 311 -15.38 2.50 16.37
N THR A 312 -14.32 2.70 17.16
CA THR A 312 -13.41 1.62 17.56
C THR A 312 -14.11 0.54 18.38
N ALA A 313 -15.11 0.90 19.19
CA ALA A 313 -15.87 -0.06 19.99
C ALA A 313 -16.49 -1.18 19.12
N GLU A 314 -16.90 -0.89 17.89
CA GLU A 314 -17.47 -1.86 16.94
C GLU A 314 -16.40 -2.73 16.26
N ALA A 315 -15.12 -2.35 16.35
CA ALA A 315 -14.00 -3.05 15.74
C ALA A 315 -13.30 -4.02 16.70
N VAL A 316 -13.44 -3.84 18.02
CA VAL A 316 -12.71 -4.59 19.06
C VAL A 316 -12.87 -6.09 18.92
N ASP A 317 -14.11 -6.58 18.78
CA ASP A 317 -14.39 -8.02 18.65
C ASP A 317 -13.68 -8.67 17.46
N VAL A 318 -13.46 -7.91 16.38
CA VAL A 318 -12.72 -8.40 15.20
C VAL A 318 -11.22 -8.49 15.50
N PHE A 319 -10.67 -7.54 16.25
CA PHE A 319 -9.27 -7.57 16.69
C PHE A 319 -9.01 -8.75 17.63
N ASP A 320 -9.91 -8.97 18.60
CA ASP A 320 -9.80 -10.07 19.55
C ASP A 320 -9.87 -11.42 18.84
N ALA A 321 -10.83 -11.61 17.93
CA ALA A 321 -10.92 -12.82 17.10
C ALA A 321 -9.64 -13.07 16.28
N ALA A 322 -8.99 -12.00 15.79
CA ALA A 322 -7.72 -12.11 15.06
C ALA A 322 -6.58 -12.55 15.98
N PHE A 323 -6.47 -11.96 17.17
CA PHE A 323 -5.48 -12.38 18.16
C PHE A 323 -5.71 -13.82 18.66
N GLU A 324 -6.96 -14.23 18.90
CA GLU A 324 -7.30 -15.60 19.25
C GLU A 324 -6.90 -16.59 18.15
N SER A 325 -7.18 -16.25 16.89
CA SER A 325 -6.79 -17.08 15.74
C SER A 325 -5.26 -17.23 15.63
N LEU A 326 -4.52 -16.14 15.86
CA LEU A 326 -3.05 -16.16 15.88
C LEU A 326 -2.50 -16.96 17.05
N GLY A 327 -3.06 -16.79 18.26
CA GLY A 327 -2.65 -17.51 19.47
C GLY A 327 -2.94 -19.01 19.41
N ALA A 328 -4.06 -19.40 18.80
CA ALA A 328 -4.39 -20.79 18.52
C ALA A 328 -3.58 -21.39 17.34
N ALA A 329 -2.69 -20.61 16.72
CA ALA A 329 -1.89 -20.99 15.57
C ALA A 329 -2.69 -21.58 14.40
N LYS A 330 -3.94 -21.13 14.19
CA LYS A 330 -4.83 -21.62 13.13
C LYS A 330 -4.24 -21.28 11.75
N GLY A 331 -4.22 -22.26 10.86
CA GLY A 331 -3.69 -22.13 9.50
C GLY A 331 -2.17 -22.29 9.40
N GLY A 332 -1.68 -22.38 8.17
CA GLY A 332 -0.26 -22.37 7.82
C GLY A 332 0.37 -20.99 8.00
N LEU A 333 1.69 -20.94 7.94
CA LEU A 333 2.45 -19.69 8.15
C LEU A 333 2.07 -18.55 7.17
N PRO A 334 1.82 -18.80 5.87
CA PRO A 334 1.39 -17.74 4.95
C PRO A 334 0.05 -17.10 5.36
N GLU A 335 -0.91 -17.91 5.80
CA GLU A 335 -2.23 -17.44 6.26
C GLU A 335 -2.10 -16.64 7.55
N ARG A 336 -1.29 -17.11 8.50
CA ARG A 336 -1.00 -16.38 9.74
C ARG A 336 -0.29 -15.06 9.48
N LEU A 337 0.68 -15.02 8.56
CA LEU A 337 1.36 -13.78 8.18
C LEU A 337 0.40 -12.78 7.53
N ALA A 338 -0.47 -13.24 6.62
CA ALA A 338 -1.50 -12.39 6.03
C ALA A 338 -2.46 -11.81 7.09
N LEU A 339 -2.82 -12.62 8.10
CA LEU A 339 -3.62 -12.17 9.24
C LEU A 339 -2.87 -11.15 10.12
N MET A 340 -1.60 -11.39 10.46
CA MET A 340 -0.76 -10.45 11.21
C MET A 340 -0.67 -9.09 10.50
N ARG A 341 -0.43 -9.10 9.19
CA ARG A 341 -0.35 -7.87 8.37
C ARG A 341 -1.68 -7.13 8.32
N SER A 342 -2.78 -7.85 8.10
CA SER A 342 -4.12 -7.27 8.07
C SER A 342 -4.50 -6.66 9.43
N LEU A 343 -4.15 -7.34 10.52
CA LEU A 343 -4.40 -6.86 11.88
C LEU A 343 -3.54 -5.63 12.22
N ALA A 344 -2.26 -5.63 11.85
CA ALA A 344 -1.39 -4.47 12.03
C ALA A 344 -1.93 -3.24 11.28
N SER A 345 -2.35 -3.43 10.03
CA SER A 345 -2.98 -2.38 9.22
C SER A 345 -4.28 -1.85 9.84
N ALA A 346 -5.12 -2.72 10.42
CA ALA A 346 -6.36 -2.29 11.04
C ALA A 346 -6.15 -1.57 12.39
N LEU A 347 -5.26 -2.09 13.22
CA LEU A 347 -4.86 -1.46 14.49
C LEU A 347 -4.22 -0.09 14.29
N ALA A 348 -3.56 0.13 13.16
CA ALA A 348 -2.93 1.40 12.81
C ALA A 348 -3.89 2.61 12.89
N HIS A 349 -5.19 2.35 12.76
CA HIS A 349 -6.24 3.37 12.80
C HIS A 349 -6.99 3.44 14.14
N ALA A 350 -6.70 2.53 15.08
CA ALA A 350 -7.27 2.53 16.41
C ALA A 350 -6.68 3.64 17.31
N PRO A 351 -7.30 3.97 18.45
CA PRO A 351 -6.71 4.83 19.48
C PRO A 351 -5.35 4.29 19.92
N VAL A 352 -4.44 5.19 20.30
CA VAL A 352 -3.04 4.87 20.58
C VAL A 352 -2.90 3.83 21.70
N GLU A 353 -3.82 3.86 22.66
CA GLU A 353 -3.93 2.96 23.81
C GLU A 353 -4.23 1.52 23.40
N LEU A 354 -4.92 1.33 22.26
CA LEU A 354 -5.22 0.01 21.70
C LEU A 354 -4.18 -0.40 20.64
N ALA A 355 -3.79 0.56 19.79
CA ALA A 355 -2.94 0.32 18.65
C ALA A 355 -1.53 -0.12 19.04
N LEU A 356 -0.86 0.61 19.95
CA LEU A 356 0.55 0.31 20.29
C LEU A 356 0.71 -1.04 21.01
N PRO A 357 -0.09 -1.37 22.04
CA PRO A 357 -0.02 -2.70 22.65
C PRO A 357 -0.35 -3.82 21.66
N GLY A 358 -1.33 -3.60 20.77
CA GLY A 358 -1.68 -4.57 19.74
C GLY A 358 -0.56 -4.82 18.73
N LEU A 359 0.09 -3.76 18.24
CA LEU A 359 1.25 -3.87 17.34
C LEU A 359 2.43 -4.57 18.04
N ALA A 360 2.67 -4.25 19.32
CA ALA A 360 3.69 -4.93 20.12
C ALA A 360 3.38 -6.44 20.25
N ARG A 361 2.12 -6.81 20.52
CA ARG A 361 1.68 -8.21 20.60
C ARG A 361 1.86 -8.97 19.28
N ILE A 362 1.59 -8.35 18.13
CA ILE A 362 1.83 -8.99 16.82
C ILE A 362 3.30 -9.37 16.66
N SER A 363 4.22 -8.50 17.08
CA SER A 363 5.66 -8.76 16.95
C SER A 363 6.18 -9.89 17.85
N GLU A 364 5.41 -10.34 18.85
CA GLU A 364 5.73 -11.54 19.64
C GLU A 364 5.71 -12.82 18.77
N GLY A 365 5.08 -12.77 17.59
CA GLY A 365 5.11 -13.86 16.61
C GLY A 365 6.47 -14.03 15.92
N LEU A 366 7.39 -13.07 16.03
CA LEU A 366 8.67 -13.07 15.32
C LEU A 366 9.50 -14.38 15.44
N PRO A 367 9.59 -15.07 16.60
CA PRO A 367 10.40 -16.29 16.75
C PRO A 367 10.03 -17.42 15.76
N ILE A 368 8.79 -17.45 15.29
CA ILE A 368 8.29 -18.49 14.37
C ILE A 368 8.21 -18.03 12.92
N ILE A 369 8.61 -16.80 12.60
CA ILE A 369 8.57 -16.26 11.25
C ILE A 369 9.79 -16.71 10.46
N THR A 370 9.51 -17.43 9.39
CA THR A 370 10.46 -17.93 8.41
C THR A 370 9.70 -18.19 7.12
N ASP A 371 10.40 -18.39 6.00
CA ASP A 371 9.80 -19.03 4.84
C ASP A 371 10.80 -19.94 4.15
N SER A 372 10.38 -20.55 3.06
CA SER A 372 11.20 -21.39 2.19
C SER A 372 11.10 -20.93 0.73
N TYR A 373 10.94 -19.63 0.51
CA TYR A 373 10.80 -19.08 -0.85
C TYR A 373 12.15 -18.98 -1.56
N ASN A 374 12.12 -18.88 -2.89
CA ASN A 374 13.33 -18.73 -3.70
C ASN A 374 14.11 -17.43 -3.40
N THR A 375 13.50 -16.45 -2.73
CA THR A 375 14.16 -15.23 -2.24
C THR A 375 15.17 -15.51 -1.13
N ASN A 376 15.06 -16.66 -0.46
CA ASN A 376 15.84 -16.97 0.73
C ASN A 376 17.34 -17.02 0.53
N SER A 377 17.85 -17.16 -0.69
CA SER A 377 19.29 -17.00 -0.95
C SER A 377 19.79 -15.56 -0.70
N HIS A 378 18.89 -14.59 -0.55
CA HIS A 378 19.19 -13.17 -0.38
C HIS A 378 18.55 -12.58 0.89
N PHE A 379 17.31 -12.97 1.21
CA PHE A 379 16.57 -12.51 2.38
C PHE A 379 15.34 -13.37 2.67
N CYS A 380 14.93 -13.45 3.94
CA CYS A 380 13.63 -14.01 4.32
C CYS A 380 12.52 -12.97 4.10
N LEU A 381 11.68 -13.21 3.08
CA LEU A 381 10.64 -12.28 2.67
C LEU A 381 9.62 -12.06 3.80
N SER A 382 9.24 -13.12 4.51
CA SER A 382 8.22 -13.08 5.56
C SER A 382 8.61 -12.19 6.75
N VAL A 383 9.90 -12.14 7.07
CA VAL A 383 10.43 -11.27 8.13
C VAL A 383 10.35 -9.80 7.70
N VAL A 384 10.75 -9.51 6.46
CA VAL A 384 10.68 -8.13 5.92
C VAL A 384 9.23 -7.67 5.78
N GLU A 385 8.32 -8.55 5.36
CA GLU A 385 6.88 -8.29 5.29
C GLU A 385 6.28 -7.92 6.65
N LEU A 386 6.66 -8.67 7.70
CA LEU A 386 6.19 -8.39 9.05
C LEU A 386 6.75 -7.06 9.57
N ALA A 387 8.05 -6.79 9.32
CA ALA A 387 8.68 -5.53 9.68
C ALA A 387 7.96 -4.34 9.00
N ASP A 388 7.66 -4.45 7.71
CA ASP A 388 6.96 -3.40 6.96
C ASP A 388 5.58 -3.11 7.56
N ALA A 389 4.75 -4.13 7.76
CA ALA A 389 3.41 -3.95 8.33
C ALA A 389 3.44 -3.30 9.73
N LEU A 390 4.37 -3.72 10.59
CA LEU A 390 4.51 -3.17 11.94
C LEU A 390 5.02 -1.73 11.92
N VAL A 391 6.02 -1.42 11.10
CA VAL A 391 6.56 -0.06 10.97
C VAL A 391 5.51 0.88 10.39
N GLN A 392 4.78 0.47 9.34
CA GLN A 392 3.65 1.25 8.83
C GLN A 392 2.59 1.52 9.90
N GLY A 393 2.25 0.50 10.68
CA GLY A 393 1.29 0.64 11.79
C GLY A 393 1.72 1.72 12.78
N HIS A 394 2.98 1.72 13.21
CA HIS A 394 3.52 2.74 14.12
C HIS A 394 3.53 4.14 13.49
N VAL A 395 3.92 4.25 12.21
CA VAL A 395 3.93 5.52 11.50
C VAL A 395 2.52 6.11 11.40
N GLU A 396 1.53 5.31 11.02
CA GLU A 396 0.15 5.73 10.90
C GLU A 396 -0.46 6.12 12.26
N VAL A 397 -0.16 5.40 13.35
CA VAL A 397 -0.60 5.77 14.71
C VAL A 397 -0.06 7.15 15.11
N ALA A 398 1.22 7.41 14.84
CA ALA A 398 1.82 8.72 15.13
C ALA A 398 1.19 9.83 14.28
N GLN A 399 1.04 9.59 12.97
CA GLN A 399 0.45 10.55 12.05
C GLN A 399 -1.03 10.80 12.35
N GLY A 400 -1.79 9.77 12.73
CA GLY A 400 -3.19 9.88 13.15
C GLY A 400 -3.36 10.69 14.43
N THR A 401 -2.47 10.52 15.40
CA THR A 401 -2.46 11.35 16.63
C THR A 401 -2.22 12.83 16.29
N GLY A 402 -1.25 13.12 15.42
CA GLY A 402 -0.98 14.48 14.96
C GLY A 402 -2.04 15.05 14.01
N ALA A 403 -2.73 14.22 13.23
CA ALA A 403 -3.83 14.63 12.36
C ALA A 403 -5.09 14.92 13.16
N ARG A 404 -5.39 14.17 14.23
CA ARG A 404 -6.47 14.52 15.18
C ARG A 404 -6.18 15.84 15.88
N ALA A 405 -4.93 16.10 16.28
CA ALA A 405 -4.55 17.40 16.84
C ALA A 405 -4.67 18.54 15.81
N ARG A 406 -4.38 18.28 14.53
CA ARG A 406 -4.52 19.24 13.44
C ARG A 406 -5.96 19.42 12.96
N SER A 407 -6.80 18.39 12.95
CA SER A 407 -8.20 18.51 12.53
C SER A 407 -8.99 19.44 13.45
N TRP A 408 -8.61 19.50 14.73
CA TRP A 408 -9.13 20.49 15.68
C TRP A 408 -8.73 21.93 15.31
N LEU A 409 -7.56 22.13 14.70
CA LEU A 409 -7.08 23.44 14.22
C LEU A 409 -7.63 23.77 12.81
N ASP A 410 -7.77 22.76 11.95
CA ASP A 410 -8.27 22.88 10.58
C ASP A 410 -9.79 23.11 10.56
N GLU A 411 -10.55 22.62 11.55
CA GLU A 411 -11.98 22.99 11.73
C GLU A 411 -12.14 24.49 12.00
N ASP A 412 -11.27 25.07 12.83
CA ASP A 412 -11.22 26.52 13.06
C ASP A 412 -10.79 27.28 11.80
N GLU A 413 -9.78 26.79 11.06
CA GLU A 413 -9.32 27.42 9.82
C GLU A 413 -10.35 27.31 8.68
N PHE A 414 -11.08 26.20 8.59
CA PHE A 414 -12.16 25.99 7.62
C PHE A 414 -13.34 26.93 7.89
N LEU A 415 -13.69 27.16 9.16
CA LEU A 415 -14.69 28.16 9.55
C LEU A 415 -14.24 29.59 9.21
N VAL A 416 -12.95 29.89 9.34
CA VAL A 416 -12.35 31.18 8.92
C VAL A 416 -12.37 31.34 7.40
N ARG A 417 -11.96 30.32 6.62
CA ARG A 417 -11.99 30.39 5.14
C ARG A 417 -13.41 30.51 4.59
N ARG A 418 -14.37 29.83 5.20
CA ARG A 418 -15.80 29.95 4.85
C ARG A 418 -16.37 31.33 5.19
N ARG A 419 -15.91 31.94 6.29
CA ARG A 419 -16.25 33.32 6.65
C ARG A 419 -15.65 34.33 5.66
N ILE A 420 -14.40 34.17 5.28
CA ILE A 420 -13.71 35.02 4.30
C ILE A 420 -14.37 34.90 2.91
N HIS A 421 -14.71 33.70 2.47
CA HIS A 421 -15.44 33.52 1.20
C HIS A 421 -16.83 34.18 1.23
N ARG A 422 -17.59 34.04 2.31
CA ARG A 422 -18.90 34.71 2.46
C ARG A 422 -18.78 36.24 2.52
N GLU A 423 -17.78 36.78 3.21
CA GLU A 423 -17.54 38.22 3.29
C GLU A 423 -17.01 38.81 1.96
N LEU A 424 -16.37 38.01 1.11
CA LEU A 424 -15.97 38.39 -0.26
C LEU A 424 -17.15 38.35 -1.24
N GLU A 425 -18.05 37.38 -1.09
CA GLU A 425 -19.28 37.27 -1.89
C GLU A 425 -20.32 38.36 -1.56
N GLU A 426 -20.35 38.87 -0.33
CA GLU A 426 -21.22 40.00 0.08
C GLU A 426 -20.69 41.38 -0.36
N ARG A 427 -19.47 41.46 -0.91
CA ARG A 427 -18.80 42.71 -1.32
C ARG A 427 -18.64 42.88 -2.84
N THR A 428 -19.09 41.91 -3.63
CA THR A 428 -19.20 41.94 -5.09
C THR A 428 -20.65 41.88 -5.51
#